data_AF-A0A8J6GWE6-F1
#
_entry.id   AF-A0A8J6GWE6-F1
#
_cell.length_a   1.000
_cell.length_b   1.000
_cell.length_c   1.000
_cell.angle_alpha   90.00
_cell.angle_beta   90.00
_cell.angle_gamma   90.00
#
_symmetry.space_group_name_H-M   'P 1'
#
loop_
_entity.id
_entity.type
_entity.pdbx_description
1 polymer ?
#
loop_
_entity_poly.entity_id
_entity_poly.type
_entity_poly.pdbx_seq_one_letter_code
_entity_poly.pdbx_strand_id
1 'polypeptide(L)'
;MAASAAWCCLHCCRDGGTGHIPLKEMPALQLDTQHMGTDVVIVKNARRICGTGGCLASAPLHQNKSYFDFKIHSTVIWGIGVATQKVNLNQIPLGRDKHSLVMRNDGALYHINEEKSRLPANSPPQEGNVVGITYDHVELNVYLNGKNMHCPASGIRGTVYPVVYVDDSTVLDCQFS
;
A
#
# COMPACT_ATOMS: atom_id res chain seq x y z
N MET A 1 -45.98 -37.82 53.70
CA MET A 1 -46.55 -36.54 53.23
C MET A 1 -45.39 -35.62 52.84
N ALA A 2 -45.38 -35.18 51.59
CA ALA A 2 -44.59 -34.09 50.97
C ALA A 2 -43.05 -34.14 51.05
N ALA A 3 -42.24 -33.67 50.11
CA ALA A 3 -42.34 -33.37 48.67
C ALA A 3 -40.91 -33.00 48.21
N SER A 4 -40.59 -33.27 46.94
CA SER A 4 -39.63 -32.54 46.07
C SER A 4 -38.12 -32.63 46.38
N ALA A 5 -37.33 -33.25 45.50
CA ALA A 5 -36.62 -32.66 44.34
C ALA A 5 -35.11 -32.54 44.68
N ALA A 6 -34.12 -32.76 43.83
CA ALA A 6 -34.04 -32.87 42.38
C ALA A 6 -32.83 -33.73 42.00
N TRP A 7 -32.95 -34.39 40.84
CA TRP A 7 -31.86 -34.92 40.03
C TRP A 7 -30.72 -33.91 39.81
N CYS A 8 -29.47 -34.39 39.73
CA CYS A 8 -28.74 -34.41 38.46
C CYS A 8 -27.35 -35.07 38.58
N CYS A 9 -27.29 -36.29 38.05
CA CYS A 9 -26.23 -36.92 37.26
C CYS A 9 -24.77 -36.51 37.47
N LEU A 10 -24.09 -37.41 38.18
CA LEU A 10 -22.69 -37.78 37.98
C LEU A 10 -22.40 -38.09 36.49
N HIS A 11 -21.22 -37.68 36.02
CA HIS A 11 -20.53 -38.09 34.78
C HIS A 11 -21.07 -37.63 33.42
N CYS A 12 -20.38 -36.64 32.85
CA CYS A 12 -19.90 -36.69 31.46
C CYS A 12 -18.84 -35.60 31.26
N CYS A 13 -17.56 -35.98 31.34
CA CYS A 13 -16.47 -35.20 30.76
C CYS A 13 -16.72 -35.14 29.25
N ARG A 14 -17.22 -34.01 28.75
CA ARG A 14 -17.45 -33.78 27.32
C ARG A 14 -16.66 -32.55 26.90
N ASP A 15 -15.74 -32.81 25.98
CA ASP A 15 -14.89 -31.90 25.21
C ASP A 15 -15.29 -30.42 25.28
N GLY A 16 -14.49 -29.65 26.03
CA GLY A 16 -14.34 -28.23 25.80
C GLY A 16 -13.55 -28.01 24.52
N GLY A 17 -14.22 -28.14 23.38
CA GLY A 17 -13.69 -27.70 22.10
C GLY A 17 -13.41 -26.21 22.18
N THR A 18 -12.16 -25.83 22.46
CA THR A 18 -11.66 -24.48 22.25
C THR A 18 -11.68 -24.26 20.74
N GLY A 19 -12.81 -23.76 20.23
CA GLY A 19 -12.93 -23.21 18.89
C GLY A 19 -12.10 -21.94 18.82
N HIS A 20 -10.77 -22.09 18.81
CA HIS A 20 -9.90 -21.08 18.24
C HIS A 20 -10.31 -20.97 16.78
N ILE A 21 -11.09 -19.94 16.44
CA ILE A 21 -11.20 -19.48 15.07
C ILE A 21 -9.74 -19.24 14.65
N PRO A 22 -9.18 -20.00 13.69
CA PRO A 22 -7.89 -19.64 13.15
C PRO A 22 -8.10 -18.23 12.59
N LEU A 23 -7.47 -17.23 13.20
CA LEU A 23 -7.35 -15.93 12.56
C LEU A 23 -6.67 -16.25 11.25
N LYS A 24 -7.45 -16.23 10.15
CA LYS A 24 -6.93 -16.44 8.81
C LYS A 24 -5.82 -15.42 8.67
N GLU A 25 -4.58 -15.92 8.68
CA GLU A 25 -3.40 -15.10 8.55
C GLU A 25 -3.63 -14.27 7.28
N MET A 26 -3.84 -12.97 7.47
CA MET A 26 -4.11 -12.10 6.33
C MET A 26 -2.87 -12.17 5.46
N PRO A 27 -3.00 -12.50 4.16
CA PRO A 27 -1.85 -12.56 3.29
C PRO A 27 -1.09 -11.23 3.41
N ALA A 28 0.21 -11.30 3.64
CA ALA A 28 1.03 -10.11 3.68
C ALA A 28 0.82 -9.34 2.37
N LEU A 29 0.49 -8.04 2.48
CA LEU A 29 0.38 -7.19 1.30
C LEU A 29 1.75 -7.24 0.59
N GLN A 30 1.72 -7.36 -0.74
CA GLN A 30 2.93 -7.51 -1.56
C GLN A 30 2.71 -6.90 -2.93
N LEU A 31 3.76 -6.74 -3.72
CA LEU A 31 3.64 -6.32 -5.12
C LEU A 31 2.99 -7.42 -5.96
N ASP A 32 2.01 -7.06 -6.77
CA ASP A 32 1.24 -8.02 -7.56
C ASP A 32 1.87 -8.28 -8.93
N THR A 33 2.43 -9.47 -9.10
CA THR A 33 3.05 -9.90 -10.36
C THR A 33 2.04 -10.09 -11.50
N GLN A 34 0.74 -10.14 -11.22
CA GLN A 34 -0.31 -10.17 -12.24
C GLN A 34 -0.73 -8.76 -12.69
N HIS A 35 -0.34 -7.73 -11.94
CA HIS A 35 -0.65 -6.32 -12.21
C HIS A 35 0.63 -5.48 -12.17
N MET A 36 1.54 -5.76 -13.10
CA MET A 36 2.80 -5.04 -13.29
C MET A 36 3.02 -4.69 -14.77
N GLY A 37 3.85 -3.68 -15.03
CA GLY A 37 4.29 -3.31 -16.37
C GLY A 37 5.14 -4.40 -17.03
N THR A 38 5.23 -4.36 -18.36
CA THR A 38 5.87 -5.39 -19.17
C THR A 38 7.34 -5.61 -18.81
N ASP A 39 8.07 -4.52 -18.56
CA ASP A 39 9.51 -4.53 -18.29
C ASP A 39 9.82 -4.37 -16.79
N VAL A 40 8.84 -4.64 -15.93
CA VAL A 40 8.99 -4.61 -14.48
C VAL A 40 9.53 -5.95 -13.99
N VAL A 41 10.49 -5.89 -13.07
CA VAL A 41 11.08 -7.04 -12.41
C VAL A 41 10.78 -6.96 -10.91
N ILE A 42 10.17 -8.02 -10.38
CA ILE A 42 9.80 -8.13 -8.97
C ILE A 42 10.63 -9.24 -8.32
N VAL A 43 11.34 -8.92 -7.24
CA VAL A 43 12.21 -9.86 -6.50
C VAL A 43 12.01 -9.72 -4.98
N LYS A 44 12.81 -10.44 -4.20
CA LYS A 44 12.76 -10.46 -2.72
C LYS A 44 11.35 -10.75 -2.16
N ASN A 45 10.76 -11.86 -2.58
CA ASN A 45 9.41 -12.29 -2.14
C ASN A 45 8.34 -11.22 -2.40
N ALA A 46 8.31 -10.69 -3.63
CA ALA A 46 7.37 -9.65 -4.04
C ALA A 46 7.47 -8.34 -3.22
N ARG A 47 8.68 -8.04 -2.72
CA ARG A 47 8.94 -6.81 -1.95
C ARG A 47 9.88 -5.82 -2.60
N ARG A 48 10.53 -6.18 -3.70
CA ARG A 48 11.45 -5.29 -4.43
C ARG A 48 10.99 -5.15 -5.86
N ILE A 49 10.95 -3.91 -6.34
CA ILE A 49 10.69 -3.58 -7.74
C ILE A 49 11.93 -2.96 -8.38
N CYS A 50 12.21 -3.35 -9.63
CA CYS A 50 13.20 -2.76 -10.52
C CYS A 50 12.76 -2.90 -12.00
N GLY A 51 13.56 -2.42 -12.94
CA GLY A 51 13.21 -2.39 -14.38
C GLY A 51 12.52 -1.08 -14.77
N THR A 52 11.58 -1.16 -15.71
CA THR A 52 10.83 0.00 -16.23
C THR A 52 9.33 -0.30 -16.22
N GLY A 53 8.56 0.51 -15.50
CA GLY A 53 7.11 0.39 -15.38
C GLY A 53 6.59 0.49 -13.95
N GLY A 54 5.28 0.31 -13.81
CA GLY A 54 4.56 0.34 -12.55
C GLY A 54 4.10 -1.03 -12.07
N CYS A 55 3.77 -1.14 -10.79
CA CYS A 55 3.14 -2.31 -10.20
C CYS A 55 2.13 -1.89 -9.12
N LEU A 56 0.96 -2.55 -9.12
CA LEU A 56 -0.02 -2.42 -8.04
C LEU A 56 0.30 -3.40 -6.91
N ALA A 57 -0.10 -3.08 -5.68
CA ALA A 57 -0.09 -4.08 -4.61
C ALA A 57 -1.23 -5.11 -4.78
N SER A 58 -1.10 -6.25 -4.12
CA SER A 58 -2.00 -7.41 -4.22
C SER A 58 -3.40 -7.21 -3.64
N ALA A 59 -3.63 -6.16 -2.87
CA ALA A 59 -4.93 -5.85 -2.30
C ALA A 59 -5.28 -4.35 -2.39
N PRO A 60 -6.57 -4.03 -2.60
CA PRO A 60 -7.04 -2.66 -2.62
C PRO A 60 -7.08 -2.05 -1.21
N LEU A 61 -7.10 -0.72 -1.17
CA LEU A 61 -7.33 0.05 0.05
C LEU A 61 -8.84 0.09 0.33
N HIS A 62 -9.34 -0.84 1.13
CA HIS A 62 -10.75 -0.85 1.60
C HIS A 62 -10.92 -0.31 3.03
N GLN A 63 -9.83 -0.04 3.72
CA GLN A 63 -9.85 0.47 5.10
C GLN A 63 -10.01 1.99 5.12
N ASN A 64 -10.70 2.51 6.14
CA ASN A 64 -10.93 3.95 6.31
C ASN A 64 -9.65 4.79 6.28
N LYS A 65 -8.52 4.23 6.74
CA LYS A 65 -7.21 4.85 6.65
C LYS A 65 -6.17 3.76 6.46
N SER A 66 -5.37 3.89 5.41
CA SER A 66 -4.30 2.95 5.08
C SER A 66 -2.95 3.66 5.13
N TYR A 67 -1.91 2.94 5.54
CA TYR A 67 -0.52 3.38 5.51
C TYR A 67 0.32 2.32 4.80
N PHE A 68 1.24 2.75 3.95
CA PHE A 68 2.25 1.89 3.34
C PHE A 68 3.49 2.71 3.04
N ASP A 69 4.67 2.08 3.07
CA ASP A 69 5.90 2.78 2.78
C ASP A 69 6.86 2.00 1.88
N PHE A 70 7.78 2.75 1.30
CA PHE A 70 8.81 2.25 0.41
C PHE A 70 10.17 2.82 0.79
N LYS A 71 11.18 1.96 0.82
CA LYS A 71 12.57 2.36 0.98
C LYS A 71 13.22 2.57 -0.37
N ILE A 72 13.78 3.76 -0.57
CA ILE A 72 14.50 4.15 -1.78
C ILE A 72 15.91 3.56 -1.74
N HIS A 73 16.27 2.75 -2.73
CA HIS A 73 17.65 2.30 -2.92
C HIS A 73 18.36 3.08 -4.03
N SER A 74 17.63 3.66 -4.98
CA SER A 74 18.16 4.57 -5.99
C SER A 74 17.18 5.69 -6.35
N THR A 75 17.64 6.91 -6.64
CA THR A 75 16.78 8.11 -6.81
C THR A 75 16.52 8.59 -8.24
N VAL A 76 16.66 7.76 -9.28
CA VAL A 76 16.60 8.27 -10.67
C VAL A 76 15.18 8.64 -11.11
N ILE A 77 14.34 7.65 -11.43
CA ILE A 77 12.95 7.85 -11.84
C ILE A 77 12.09 6.86 -11.08
N TRP A 78 11.18 7.40 -10.29
CA TRP A 78 10.19 6.61 -9.57
C TRP A 78 9.03 7.48 -9.13
N GLY A 79 7.97 6.80 -8.68
CA GLY A 79 6.91 7.44 -7.93
C GLY A 79 6.05 6.43 -7.19
N ILE A 80 5.41 6.90 -6.12
CA ILE A 80 4.64 6.09 -5.18
C ILE A 80 3.31 6.79 -4.92
N GLY A 81 2.23 6.04 -4.84
CA GLY A 81 0.94 6.59 -4.42
C GLY A 81 -0.18 5.58 -4.57
N VAL A 82 -1.30 6.00 -5.14
CA VAL A 82 -2.47 5.15 -5.35
C VAL A 82 -2.91 5.15 -6.81
N ALA A 83 -3.45 4.03 -7.27
CA ALA A 83 -4.04 3.91 -8.59
C ALA A 83 -5.22 2.94 -8.62
N THR A 84 -6.10 3.12 -9.60
CA THR A 84 -7.14 2.13 -9.95
C THR A 84 -6.54 1.04 -10.84
N GLN A 85 -7.16 -0.14 -10.92
CA GLN A 85 -6.74 -1.21 -11.85
C GLN A 85 -6.74 -0.81 -13.35
N LYS A 86 -7.35 0.32 -13.70
CA LYS A 86 -7.38 0.86 -15.08
C LYS A 86 -6.12 1.65 -15.45
N VAL A 87 -5.18 1.85 -14.53
CA VAL A 87 -3.95 2.60 -14.80
C VAL A 87 -3.09 1.88 -15.85
N ASN A 88 -2.48 2.65 -16.76
CA ASN A 88 -1.49 2.10 -17.68
C ASN A 88 -0.13 1.98 -16.98
N LEU A 89 0.23 0.77 -16.54
CA LEU A 89 1.47 0.50 -15.82
C LEU A 89 2.74 0.58 -16.69
N ASN A 90 2.61 0.71 -18.00
CA ASN A 90 3.75 0.94 -18.91
C ASN A 90 4.00 2.43 -19.17
N GLN A 91 3.11 3.32 -18.68
CA GLN A 91 3.26 4.76 -18.87
C GLN A 91 4.04 5.38 -17.71
N ILE A 92 5.31 5.73 -17.96
CA ILE A 92 6.15 6.45 -16.99
C ILE A 92 6.32 7.91 -17.43
N PRO A 93 6.19 8.90 -16.52
CA PRO A 93 5.75 8.77 -15.12
C PRO A 93 4.23 8.56 -15.00
N LEU A 94 3.79 7.93 -13.90
CA LEU A 94 2.38 7.90 -13.50
C LEU A 94 1.88 9.29 -13.05
N GLY A 95 0.58 9.40 -12.75
CA GLY A 95 -0.08 10.65 -12.37
C GLY A 95 -0.45 11.54 -13.55
N ARG A 96 -0.35 11.01 -14.79
CA ARG A 96 -0.67 11.72 -16.03
C ARG A 96 -2.14 11.59 -16.44
N ASP A 97 -2.87 10.66 -15.83
CA ASP A 97 -4.25 10.35 -16.12
C ASP A 97 -5.13 10.42 -14.85
N LYS A 98 -6.41 10.10 -15.02
CA LYS A 98 -7.37 10.05 -13.90
C LYS A 98 -7.27 8.78 -13.05
N HIS A 99 -6.41 7.84 -13.44
CA HIS A 99 -6.33 6.50 -12.84
C HIS A 99 -5.22 6.38 -11.80
N SER A 100 -4.40 7.41 -11.64
CA SER A 100 -3.28 7.43 -10.71
C SER A 100 -3.12 8.80 -10.02
N LEU A 101 -2.75 8.77 -8.75
CA LEU A 101 -2.27 9.91 -7.96
C LEU A 101 -0.98 9.47 -7.27
N VAL A 102 0.14 10.10 -7.62
CA VAL A 102 1.47 9.65 -7.18
C VAL A 102 2.35 10.83 -6.80
N MET A 103 3.17 10.64 -5.77
CA MET A 103 4.35 11.48 -5.55
C MET A 103 5.49 10.95 -6.43
N ARG A 104 6.12 11.84 -7.20
CA ARG A 104 7.28 11.52 -8.05
C ARG A 104 8.59 11.72 -7.28
N ASN A 105 9.70 11.28 -7.87
CA ASN A 105 11.03 11.37 -7.28
C ASN A 105 11.50 12.80 -6.95
N ASP A 106 10.93 13.82 -7.61
CA ASP A 106 11.18 15.24 -7.33
C ASP A 106 10.36 15.79 -6.15
N GLY A 107 9.55 14.94 -5.50
CA GLY A 107 8.70 15.28 -4.38
C GLY A 107 7.37 15.94 -4.73
N ALA A 108 7.03 16.11 -6.02
CA ALA A 108 5.71 16.61 -6.41
C ALA A 108 4.67 15.50 -6.51
N LEU A 109 3.46 15.80 -6.06
CA LEU A 109 2.28 14.96 -6.22
C LEU A 109 1.56 15.33 -7.52
N TYR A 110 1.32 14.34 -8.37
CA TYR A 110 0.67 14.50 -9.66
C TYR A 110 -0.57 13.63 -9.79
N HIS A 111 -1.62 14.23 -10.36
CA HIS A 111 -2.83 13.57 -10.83
C HIS A 111 -3.33 14.31 -12.06
N ILE A 112 -3.88 13.61 -13.07
CA ILE A 112 -4.34 14.21 -14.34
C ILE A 112 -3.31 15.13 -15.02
N ASN A 113 -2.03 14.83 -14.84
CA ASN A 113 -0.90 15.63 -15.33
C ASN A 113 -0.80 17.04 -14.74
N GLU A 114 -1.42 17.27 -13.58
CA GLU A 114 -1.33 18.52 -12.82
C GLU A 114 -0.64 18.27 -11.48
N GLU A 115 0.28 19.17 -11.12
CA GLU A 115 0.88 19.20 -9.79
C GLU A 115 -0.19 19.62 -8.77
N LYS A 116 -0.44 18.74 -7.79
CA LYS A 116 -1.47 18.95 -6.75
C LYS A 116 -0.87 19.52 -5.48
N SER A 117 0.35 19.12 -5.16
CA SER A 117 1.09 19.50 -3.97
C SER A 117 2.55 19.09 -4.14
N ARG A 118 3.42 19.53 -3.23
CA ARG A 118 4.86 19.23 -3.27
C ARG A 118 5.46 19.18 -1.88
N LEU A 119 6.44 18.31 -1.70
CA LEU A 119 7.30 18.32 -0.52
C LEU A 119 8.01 19.67 -0.35
N PRO A 120 8.24 20.13 0.90
CA PRO A 120 9.09 21.28 1.17
C PRO A 120 10.46 21.15 0.48
N ALA A 121 10.96 22.23 -0.13
CA ALA A 121 12.21 22.22 -0.91
C ALA A 121 13.45 21.79 -0.10
N ASN A 122 13.41 21.93 1.23
CA ASN A 122 14.46 21.51 2.16
C ASN A 122 14.32 20.04 2.62
N SER A 123 13.40 19.27 2.04
CA SER A 123 13.19 17.85 2.35
C SER A 123 12.95 17.03 1.08
N PRO A 124 13.87 17.08 0.09
CA PRO A 124 13.75 16.24 -1.09
C PRO A 124 13.92 14.76 -0.70
N PRO A 125 13.21 13.84 -1.37
CA PRO A 125 13.46 12.41 -1.20
C PRO A 125 14.89 12.04 -1.64
N GLN A 126 15.58 11.22 -0.83
CA GLN A 126 16.95 10.78 -1.10
C GLN A 126 17.11 9.26 -0.98
N GLU A 127 18.20 8.72 -1.54
CA GLU A 127 18.56 7.31 -1.36
C GLU A 127 18.69 6.98 0.14
N GLY A 128 18.19 5.82 0.51
CA GLY A 128 18.11 5.38 1.90
C GLY A 128 16.90 5.91 2.67
N ASN A 129 16.18 6.93 2.18
CA ASN A 129 14.96 7.39 2.83
C ASN A 129 13.82 6.37 2.68
N VAL A 130 12.91 6.42 3.66
CA VAL A 130 11.63 5.72 3.64
C VAL A 130 10.53 6.75 3.36
N VAL A 131 9.80 6.55 2.27
CA VAL A 131 8.64 7.35 1.90
C VAL A 131 7.38 6.60 2.32
N GLY A 132 6.64 7.16 3.26
CA GLY A 132 5.34 6.65 3.69
C GLY A 132 4.19 7.41 3.07
N ILE A 133 3.13 6.70 2.71
CA ILE A 133 1.90 7.27 2.16
C ILE A 133 0.75 6.90 3.10
N THR A 134 -0.04 7.90 3.48
CA THR A 134 -1.37 7.65 4.05
C THR A 134 -2.45 7.97 3.04
N TYR A 135 -3.51 7.16 3.02
CA TYR A 135 -4.68 7.40 2.19
C TYR A 135 -5.96 7.04 2.95
N ASP A 136 -6.96 7.92 2.94
CA ASP A 136 -8.24 7.76 3.65
C ASP A 136 -9.48 7.97 2.75
N HIS A 137 -9.29 7.89 1.43
CA HIS A 137 -10.30 8.18 0.40
C HIS A 137 -10.70 9.66 0.25
N VAL A 138 -10.33 10.53 1.18
CA VAL A 138 -10.49 11.99 1.06
C VAL A 138 -9.21 12.59 0.52
N GLU A 139 -8.07 12.21 1.09
CA GLU A 139 -6.76 12.71 0.71
C GLU A 139 -5.66 11.66 0.78
N LEU A 140 -4.59 11.95 0.05
CA LEU A 140 -3.28 11.31 0.16
C LEU A 140 -2.35 12.27 0.88
N ASN A 141 -1.56 11.79 1.85
CA ASN A 141 -0.51 12.59 2.49
C ASN A 141 0.81 11.79 2.58
N VAL A 142 1.92 12.52 2.62
CA VAL A 142 3.27 11.96 2.51
C VAL A 142 4.02 12.10 3.82
N TYR A 143 4.77 11.04 4.15
CA TYR A 143 5.71 10.98 5.25
C TYR A 143 7.11 10.70 4.69
N LEU A 144 8.12 11.38 5.22
CA LEU A 144 9.52 11.11 4.92
C LEU A 144 10.23 10.70 6.21
N ASN A 145 10.75 9.47 6.25
CA ASN A 145 11.37 8.87 7.44
C ASN A 145 10.47 8.96 8.69
N GLY A 146 9.17 8.69 8.51
CA GLY A 146 8.16 8.75 9.58
C GLY A 146 7.68 10.16 9.95
N LYS A 147 8.27 11.23 9.41
CA LYS A 147 7.83 12.61 9.63
C LYS A 147 6.76 12.99 8.60
N ASN A 148 5.59 13.46 9.06
CA ASN A 148 4.56 14.01 8.18
C ASN A 148 5.09 15.27 7.47
N MET A 149 4.94 15.30 6.15
CA MET A 149 5.42 16.41 5.32
C MET A 149 4.38 17.50 5.09
N HIS A 150 3.14 17.28 5.56
CA HIS A 150 2.02 18.21 5.51
C HIS A 150 1.74 18.72 4.08
N CYS A 151 1.86 17.82 3.10
CA CYS A 151 1.64 18.11 1.68
C CYS A 151 0.52 17.23 1.09
N PRO A 152 -0.73 17.42 1.54
CA PRO A 152 -1.83 16.57 1.10
C PRO A 152 -2.20 16.81 -0.37
N ALA A 153 -2.81 15.82 -1.00
CA ALA A 153 -3.47 15.92 -2.29
C ALA A 153 -4.84 15.23 -2.24
N SER A 154 -5.86 15.81 -2.88
CA SER A 154 -7.20 15.21 -2.93
C SER A 154 -7.16 13.80 -3.54
N GLY A 155 -7.89 12.87 -2.92
CA GLY A 155 -7.96 11.49 -3.38
C GLY A 155 -8.64 11.33 -4.74
N ILE A 156 -8.50 10.12 -5.30
CA ILE A 156 -9.07 9.74 -6.59
C ILE A 156 -10.28 8.81 -6.41
N ARG A 157 -11.16 8.77 -7.42
CA ARG A 157 -12.38 7.97 -7.39
C ARG A 157 -12.13 6.51 -7.79
N GLY A 158 -12.94 5.62 -7.21
CA GLY A 158 -12.96 4.19 -7.52
C GLY A 158 -12.19 3.34 -6.50
N THR A 159 -12.17 2.03 -6.70
CA THR A 159 -11.34 1.12 -5.91
C THR A 159 -9.88 1.35 -6.26
N VAL A 160 -9.08 1.72 -5.26
CA VAL A 160 -7.66 2.05 -5.42
C VAL A 160 -6.76 1.05 -4.72
N TYR A 161 -5.55 0.94 -5.22
CA TYR A 161 -4.48 0.08 -4.75
C TYR A 161 -3.23 0.95 -4.53
N PRO A 162 -2.36 0.61 -3.58
CA PRO A 162 -1.00 1.13 -3.59
C PRO A 162 -0.36 0.88 -4.95
N VAL A 163 0.33 1.88 -5.48
CA VAL A 163 1.08 1.78 -6.73
C VAL A 163 2.47 2.33 -6.55
N VAL A 164 3.43 1.69 -7.20
CA VAL A 164 4.81 2.15 -7.34
C VAL A 164 5.22 2.06 -8.80
N TYR A 165 6.04 2.98 -9.29
CA TYR A 165 6.71 2.85 -10.57
C TYR A 165 8.20 3.15 -10.46
N VAL A 166 8.97 2.56 -11.36
CA VAL A 166 10.42 2.71 -11.49
C VAL A 166 10.81 2.83 -12.97
N ASP A 167 11.93 3.48 -13.22
CA ASP A 167 12.61 3.49 -14.52
C ASP A 167 14.12 3.73 -14.31
N ASP A 168 14.92 3.64 -15.38
CA ASP A 168 16.37 3.89 -15.38
C ASP A 168 17.12 3.12 -14.29
N SER A 169 16.86 1.81 -14.18
CA SER A 169 17.50 0.91 -13.19
C SER A 169 17.19 1.27 -11.72
N THR A 170 16.18 2.09 -11.45
CA THR A 170 15.75 2.42 -10.09
C THR A 170 15.29 1.18 -9.32
N VAL A 171 15.61 1.13 -8.02
CA VAL A 171 15.24 0.03 -7.12
C VAL A 171 14.53 0.58 -5.89
N LEU A 172 13.36 0.02 -5.59
CA LEU A 172 12.56 0.33 -4.39
C LEU A 172 12.18 -0.96 -3.66
N ASP A 173 12.18 -0.92 -2.33
CA ASP A 173 11.61 -1.99 -1.50
C ASP A 173 10.30 -1.52 -0.88
N CYS A 174 9.21 -2.26 -1.06
CA CYS A 174 7.99 -2.04 -0.31
C CYS A 174 8.10 -2.63 1.09
N GLN A 175 7.60 -1.89 2.06
CA GLN A 175 7.48 -2.30 3.45
C GLN A 175 6.01 -2.12 3.83
N PHE A 176 5.26 -3.21 3.65
CA PHE A 176 3.89 -3.29 4.15
C PHE A 176 3.96 -3.78 5.59
N SER A 177 3.43 -2.98 6.52
CA SER A 177 3.35 -3.26 7.95
C SER A 177 1.90 -3.40 8.40
#